data_AF-A0A7S2L7X4-F1
#
_entry.id   AF-A0A7S2L7X4-F1
#
_cell.length_a   1.000
_cell.length_b   1.000
_cell.length_c   1.000
_cell.angle_alpha   90.00
_cell.angle_beta   90.00
_cell.angle_gamma   90.00
#
_symmetry.space_group_name_H-M   'P 1'
#
loop_
_entity.id
_entity.type
_entity.pdbx_description
1 polymer ?
#
loop_
_entity_poly.entity_id
_entity_poly.type
_entity_poly.pdbx_seq_one_letter_code
_entity_poly.pdbx_strand_id
1 'polypeptide(L)'
;TTPAAIGLFNGLMSLIRKGLGDCDGGFGLSAFACAHGKLTASGGDGGGAEATIKELDLLLTGGRLNGSSSVVQNAYVEAPESEKVQAAQEAIVLSPEFHTLGGSAPSGRREARKRSEASDPR
;
A
#
# COMPACT_ATOMS: atom_id res chain seq x y z
N THR A 1 -23.79 -7.33 2.28
CA THR A 1 -22.33 -7.16 2.04
C THR A 1 -22.02 -5.85 1.31
N THR A 2 -22.86 -5.39 0.37
CA THR A 2 -22.64 -4.15 -0.39
C THR A 2 -22.53 -2.86 0.44
N PRO A 3 -23.38 -2.61 1.47
CA PRO A 3 -23.24 -1.39 2.29
C PRO A 3 -21.93 -1.32 3.09
N ALA A 4 -21.44 -2.46 3.57
CA ALA A 4 -20.18 -2.54 4.31
C ALA A 4 -18.96 -2.29 3.41
N ALA A 5 -19.01 -2.73 2.15
CA ALA A 5 -17.95 -2.44 1.18
C ALA A 5 -17.87 -0.94 0.85
N ILE A 6 -19.00 -0.28 0.62
CA ILE A 6 -19.04 1.18 0.40
C ILE A 6 -18.50 1.93 1.62
N GLY A 7 -18.88 1.52 2.83
CA GLY A 7 -18.35 2.10 4.07
C GLY A 7 -16.84 1.93 4.20
N LEU A 8 -16.30 0.76 3.86
CA LEU A 8 -14.86 0.52 3.83
C LEU A 8 -14.15 1.44 2.83
N PHE A 9 -14.65 1.56 1.60
CA PHE A 9 -14.04 2.42 0.59
C PHE A 9 -14.06 3.90 1.00
N ASN A 10 -15.20 4.39 1.48
CA ASN A 10 -15.30 5.77 1.99
C ASN A 10 -14.32 6.01 3.14
N GLY A 11 -14.22 5.06 4.06
CA GLY A 11 -13.30 5.19 5.19
C GLY A 11 -11.83 5.18 4.80
N LEU A 12 -11.43 4.34 3.82
CA LEU A 12 -10.07 4.32 3.28
C LEU A 12 -9.74 5.63 2.54
N MET A 13 -10.66 6.15 1.74
CA MET A 13 -10.50 7.44 1.06
C MET A 13 -10.37 8.59 2.06
N SER A 14 -11.22 8.61 3.10
CA SER A 14 -11.11 9.61 4.17
C SER A 14 -9.78 9.51 4.91
N LEU A 15 -9.32 8.29 5.21
CA LEU A 15 -8.04 8.09 5.91
C LEU A 15 -6.86 8.65 5.11
N ILE A 16 -6.83 8.43 3.79
CA ILE A 16 -5.76 8.93 2.93
C ILE A 16 -5.81 10.45 2.79
N ARG A 17 -7.01 11.02 2.57
CA ARG A 17 -7.19 12.46 2.31
C ARG A 17 -7.10 13.32 3.58
N LYS A 18 -7.80 12.90 4.63
CA LYS A 18 -8.09 13.71 5.82
C LYS A 18 -7.46 13.15 7.10
N GLY A 19 -7.08 11.87 7.11
CA GLY A 19 -6.54 11.21 8.30
C GLY A 19 -7.60 10.43 9.08
N LEU A 20 -7.26 10.02 10.30
CA LEU A 20 -8.10 9.14 11.14
C LEU A 20 -9.19 9.95 11.88
N GLY A 21 -10.15 10.50 11.14
CA GLY A 21 -11.35 11.16 11.64
C GLY A 21 -12.65 10.45 11.20
N ASP A 22 -13.80 10.93 11.67
CA ASP A 22 -15.14 10.46 11.28
C ASP A 22 -15.68 11.12 10.00
N CYS A 23 -14.96 12.10 9.44
CA CYS A 23 -15.40 12.88 8.28
C CYS A 23 -15.53 12.03 7.02
N ASP A 24 -16.47 12.38 6.15
CA ASP A 24 -16.79 11.67 4.89
C ASP A 24 -17.02 10.15 5.06
N GLY A 25 -17.45 9.69 6.25
CA GLY A 25 -17.59 8.26 6.55
C GLY A 25 -16.26 7.58 6.93
N GLY A 26 -15.33 8.35 7.50
CA GLY A 26 -14.04 7.89 8.00
C GLY A 26 -14.12 6.92 9.18
N PHE A 27 -12.97 6.30 9.51
CA PHE A 27 -12.87 5.28 10.56
C PHE A 27 -12.61 5.83 11.97
N GLY A 28 -12.38 7.14 12.09
CA GLY A 28 -11.94 7.77 13.33
C GLY A 28 -13.07 8.25 14.24
N LEU A 29 -12.67 8.89 15.34
CA LEU A 29 -13.59 9.59 16.23
C LEU A 29 -13.87 11.00 15.70
N SER A 30 -14.98 11.57 16.17
CA SER A 30 -15.34 12.95 15.86
C SER A 30 -14.30 13.93 16.40
N ALA A 31 -13.73 14.71 15.47
CA ALA A 31 -12.59 15.58 15.71
C ALA A 31 -12.90 16.99 15.22
N PHE A 32 -12.48 18.00 15.98
CA PHE A 32 -12.45 19.35 15.44
C PHE A 32 -11.50 19.38 14.22
N ALA A 33 -12.02 19.82 13.06
CA ALA A 33 -11.32 19.86 11.78
C ALA A 33 -10.94 18.48 11.15
N CYS A 34 -11.59 17.39 11.56
CA CYS A 34 -11.39 16.05 10.95
C CYS A 34 -9.97 15.48 11.05
N ALA A 35 -9.09 16.11 11.83
CA ALA A 35 -7.65 15.84 11.79
C ALA A 35 -7.19 15.17 13.09
N HIS A 36 -7.29 13.84 13.14
CA HIS A 36 -6.56 13.03 14.11
C HIS A 36 -5.68 12.05 13.36
N GLY A 37 -4.35 12.13 13.53
CA GLY A 37 -3.41 11.24 12.85
C GLY A 37 -3.42 11.40 11.32
N LYS A 38 -2.26 11.28 10.69
CA LYS A 38 -2.15 11.31 9.23
C LYS A 38 -1.21 10.21 8.78
N LEU A 39 -1.48 9.64 7.61
CA LEU A 39 -0.51 8.78 6.94
C LEU A 39 0.71 9.62 6.56
N THR A 40 1.86 9.27 7.12
CA THR A 40 3.15 9.92 6.85
C THR A 40 4.04 9.12 5.90
N ALA A 41 3.57 7.95 5.45
CA ALA A 41 4.28 7.15 4.45
C ALA A 41 4.35 7.95 3.15
N SER A 42 5.52 8.52 2.88
CA SER A 42 5.76 9.47 1.80
C SER A 42 6.22 8.84 0.49
N GLY A 43 6.33 7.51 0.43
CA GLY A 43 6.75 6.81 -0.78
C GLY A 43 8.16 7.19 -1.20
N GLY A 44 9.16 6.68 -0.47
CA GLY A 44 10.57 6.70 -0.85
C GLY A 44 11.31 8.02 -0.75
N ASP A 45 12.64 7.89 -0.66
CA ASP A 45 13.61 8.95 -0.37
C ASP A 45 13.87 9.91 -1.56
N GLY A 46 12.85 10.26 -2.35
CA GLY A 46 12.96 11.25 -3.43
C GLY A 46 13.39 10.71 -4.80
N GLY A 47 13.23 9.40 -5.05
CA GLY A 47 13.59 8.75 -6.32
C GLY A 47 12.62 8.96 -7.50
N GLY A 48 11.69 9.90 -7.41
CA GLY A 48 10.65 10.13 -8.44
C GLY A 48 9.53 9.10 -8.45
N ALA A 49 8.61 9.22 -9.42
CA ALA A 49 7.37 8.46 -9.47
C ALA A 49 7.56 6.94 -9.39
N GLU A 50 8.52 6.40 -10.13
CA GLU A 50 8.76 4.96 -10.20
C GLU A 50 9.26 4.39 -8.87
N ALA A 51 10.15 5.10 -8.17
CA ALA A 51 10.64 4.69 -6.85
C ALA A 51 9.52 4.71 -5.81
N THR A 52 8.74 5.79 -5.79
CA THR A 52 7.57 5.94 -4.90
C THR A 52 6.56 4.81 -5.12
N ILE A 53 6.18 4.54 -6.37
CA ILE A 53 5.19 3.51 -6.70
C ILE A 53 5.71 2.13 -6.32
N LYS A 54 6.99 1.82 -6.57
CA LYS A 54 7.60 0.55 -6.20
C LYS A 54 7.61 0.32 -4.69
N GLU A 55 7.85 1.36 -3.91
CA GLU A 55 7.76 1.28 -2.45
C GLU A 55 6.33 1.07 -1.98
N LEU A 56 5.37 1.84 -2.51
CA LEU A 56 3.96 1.68 -2.16
C LEU A 56 3.43 0.30 -2.56
N ASP A 57 3.86 -0.23 -3.71
CA ASP A 57 3.56 -1.60 -4.14
C ASP A 57 4.05 -2.62 -3.10
N LEU A 58 5.30 -2.49 -2.64
CA LEU A 58 5.86 -3.36 -1.61
C LEU A 58 5.10 -3.25 -0.27
N LEU A 59 4.81 -2.03 0.19
CA LEU A 59 4.20 -1.79 1.49
C LEU A 59 2.71 -2.18 1.54
N LEU A 60 1.97 -1.86 0.48
CA LEU A 60 0.50 -1.97 0.48
C LEU A 60 0.02 -3.24 -0.20
N THR A 61 0.78 -3.81 -1.13
CA THR A 61 0.40 -5.04 -1.81
C THR A 61 1.44 -6.15 -1.68
N GLY A 62 2.57 -5.92 -1.02
CA GLY A 62 3.64 -6.91 -0.93
C GLY A 62 4.35 -7.17 -2.26
N GLY A 63 4.36 -6.19 -3.19
CA GLY A 63 5.04 -6.30 -4.48
C GLY A 63 4.22 -7.00 -5.56
N ARG A 64 2.88 -6.89 -5.51
CA ARG A 64 1.95 -7.64 -6.36
C ARG A 64 1.14 -6.78 -7.32
N LEU A 65 1.40 -5.49 -7.43
CA LEU A 65 0.61 -4.51 -8.20
C LEU A 65 0.58 -4.70 -9.73
N ASN A 66 1.07 -5.83 -10.26
CA ASN A 66 1.34 -6.08 -11.69
C ASN A 66 0.19 -5.74 -12.66
N GLY A 67 -1.08 -5.93 -12.27
CA GLY A 67 -2.23 -5.64 -13.13
C GLY A 67 -2.67 -4.17 -13.12
N SER A 68 -2.32 -3.45 -12.07
CA SER A 68 -2.83 -2.10 -11.78
C SER A 68 -1.73 -1.02 -11.77
N SER A 69 -0.45 -1.40 -11.97
CA SER A 69 0.70 -0.48 -11.91
C SER A 69 0.55 0.75 -12.82
N SER A 70 0.01 0.60 -14.03
CA SER A 70 -0.18 1.73 -14.95
C SER A 70 -1.24 2.71 -14.46
N VAL A 71 -2.31 2.22 -13.83
CA VAL A 71 -3.37 3.06 -13.25
C VAL A 71 -2.82 3.87 -12.08
N VAL A 72 -2.03 3.22 -11.22
CA VAL A 72 -1.36 3.88 -10.09
C VAL A 72 -0.33 4.90 -10.56
N GLN A 73 0.41 4.60 -11.63
CA GLN A 73 1.36 5.53 -12.22
C GLN A 73 0.68 6.76 -12.80
N ASN A 74 -0.43 6.58 -13.52
CA ASN A 74 -1.19 7.71 -14.05
C ASN A 74 -1.76 8.58 -12.91
N ALA A 75 -2.33 7.96 -11.88
CA ALA A 75 -2.84 8.68 -10.71
C ALA A 75 -1.75 9.52 -10.02
N TYR A 76 -0.52 8.99 -9.91
CA TYR A 76 0.61 9.74 -9.35
C TYR A 76 1.05 10.91 -10.24
N VAL A 77 1.13 10.71 -11.55
CA VAL A 77 1.66 11.72 -12.50
C VAL A 77 0.66 12.85 -12.73
N GLU A 78 -0.63 12.54 -12.78
CA GLU A 78 -1.71 13.51 -13.03
C GLU A 78 -2.08 14.34 -11.79
N ALA A 79 -1.70 13.89 -10.60
CA ALA A 79 -1.99 14.57 -9.36
C ALA A 79 -1.10 15.82 -9.11
N PRO A 80 -1.61 16.83 -8.38
CA PRO A 80 -0.80 17.94 -7.89
C PRO A 80 0.39 17.46 -7.06
N GLU A 81 1.52 18.18 -7.08
CA GLU A 81 2.75 17.79 -6.37
C GLU A 81 2.53 17.45 -4.88
N SER A 82 1.65 18.17 -4.19
CA SER A 82 1.33 17.93 -2.78
C SER A 82 0.51 16.66 -2.52
N GLU A 83 -0.09 16.07 -3.54
CA GLU A 83 -1.08 14.99 -3.44
C GLU A 83 -0.68 13.72 -4.20
N LYS A 84 0.45 13.72 -4.93
CA LYS A 84 0.86 12.57 -5.75
C LYS A 84 0.90 11.24 -5.01
N VAL A 85 1.48 11.25 -3.81
CA VAL A 85 1.55 10.06 -2.95
C VAL A 85 0.15 9.61 -2.52
N GLN A 86 -0.72 10.56 -2.16
CA GLN A 86 -2.10 10.26 -1.79
C GLN A 86 -2.89 9.68 -2.97
N ALA A 87 -2.74 10.25 -4.17
CA ALA A 87 -3.39 9.74 -5.38
C ALA A 87 -2.93 8.31 -5.73
N ALA A 88 -1.64 8.02 -5.60
CA ALA A 88 -1.13 6.65 -5.77
C ALA A 88 -1.68 5.70 -4.69
N GLN A 89 -1.73 6.12 -3.42
CA GLN A 89 -2.32 5.35 -2.34
C GLN A 89 -3.80 5.06 -2.60
N GLU A 90 -4.58 6.04 -3.07
CA GLU A 90 -6.00 5.89 -3.42
C GLU A 90 -6.19 4.85 -4.54
N ALA A 91 -5.37 4.93 -5.59
CA ALA A 91 -5.42 3.98 -6.68
C ALA A 91 -5.06 2.55 -6.21
N ILE A 92 -4.08 2.41 -5.33
CA ILE A 92 -3.70 1.10 -4.78
C ILE A 92 -4.80 0.53 -3.88
N VAL A 93 -5.40 1.31 -2.97
CA VAL A 93 -6.46 0.78 -2.10
C VAL A 93 -7.74 0.44 -2.85
N LEU A 94 -7.94 0.96 -4.06
CA LEU A 94 -9.05 0.55 -4.93
C LEU A 94 -8.72 -0.70 -5.77
N SER A 95 -7.47 -1.15 -5.75
CA SER A 95 -7.03 -2.31 -6.52
C SER A 95 -7.40 -3.63 -5.82
N PRO A 96 -7.74 -4.69 -6.59
CA PRO A 96 -7.91 -6.04 -6.03
C PRO A 96 -6.67 -6.55 -5.26
N GLU A 97 -5.48 -6.11 -5.64
CA GLU A 97 -4.20 -6.50 -5.05
C GLU A 97 -4.00 -6.02 -3.61
N PHE A 98 -4.67 -4.93 -3.22
CA PHE A 98 -4.68 -4.46 -1.83
C PHE A 98 -5.64 -5.28 -0.95
N HIS A 99 -6.80 -5.66 -1.51
CA HIS A 99 -7.85 -6.36 -0.77
C HIS A 99 -7.70 -7.88 -0.75
N THR A 100 -6.81 -8.41 -1.56
CA THR A 100 -6.58 -9.85 -1.67
C THR A 100 -5.09 -10.15 -1.55
N LEU A 101 -4.75 -11.32 -1.01
CA LEU A 101 -3.36 -11.77 -0.99
C LEU A 101 -2.89 -12.25 -2.38
N GLY A 102 -3.77 -12.25 -3.39
CA GLY A 102 -3.49 -12.78 -4.73
C GLY A 102 -3.08 -14.26 -4.71
N GLY A 103 -2.47 -14.71 -5.81
CA GLY A 103 -1.74 -15.98 -5.82
C GLY A 103 -0.42 -15.82 -5.07
N SER A 104 -0.04 -16.83 -4.28
CA SER A 104 1.25 -16.86 -3.60
C SER A 104 2.38 -16.55 -4.58
N ALA A 105 3.31 -15.66 -4.20
CA ALA A 105 4.57 -15.54 -4.93
C ALA A 105 5.20 -16.94 -5.08
N PRO A 106 5.90 -17.24 -6.19
CA PRO A 106 6.59 -18.51 -6.33
C PRO A 106 7.45 -18.74 -5.08
N SER A 107 7.22 -19.86 -4.37
CA SER A 107 8.02 -20.14 -3.17
C SER A 107 9.48 -20.13 -3.59
N GLY A 108 10.28 -19.21 -3.04
CA GLY A 108 11.72 -19.22 -3.28
C GLY A 108 12.24 -20.63 -3.01
N ARG A 109 13.08 -21.17 -3.92
CA ARG A 109 13.77 -22.43 -3.63
C ARG A 109 14.56 -22.20 -2.35
N ARG A 110 14.17 -22.85 -1.26
CA ARG A 110 15.01 -22.93 -0.06
C ARG A 110 16.32 -23.55 -0.52
N GLU A 111 17.42 -22.81 -0.40
CA GLU A 111 18.73 -23.37 -0.70
C GLU A 111 18.97 -24.59 0.19
N ALA A 112 19.45 -25.68 -0.41
CA ALA A 112 19.76 -26.88 0.33
C ALA A 112 20.83 -26.53 1.39
N ARG A 113 20.53 -26.82 2.65
CA ARG A 113 21.51 -26.68 3.74
C ARG A 113 22.74 -27.50 3.37
N LYS A 114 23.88 -26.86 3.09
CA LYS A 114 25.16 -27.56 2.99
C LYS A 114 25.36 -28.29 4.32
N ARG A 115 25.30 -29.61 4.29
CA ARG A 115 25.67 -30.46 5.42
C ARG A 115 27.15 -30.20 5.64
N SER A 116 27.49 -29.45 6.68
CA SER A 116 28.87 -29.29 7.10
C SER A 116 29.43 -30.69 7.32
N GLU A 117 30.44 -31.05 6.54
CA GLU A 117 31.29 -32.22 6.80
C GLU A 117 31.87 -32.04 8.20
N ALA A 118 31.33 -32.81 9.15
CA ALA A 118 32.01 -33.04 10.40
C ALA A 118 33.22 -33.91 10.08
N SER A 119 34.35 -33.28 9.78
CA SER A 119 35.66 -33.91 9.87
C SER A 119 35.96 -34.11 11.35
N ASP A 120 35.68 -35.31 11.85
CA ASP A 120 36.02 -35.75 13.19
C ASP A 120 37.51 -36.15 13.22
N PRO A 121 38.38 -35.48 14.00
CA PRO A 121 39.79 -35.84 14.10
C PRO A 121 39.95 -37.08 14.99
N ARG A 122 40.80 -38.01 14.52
CA ARG A 122 41.25 -39.19 15.29
C ARG A 122 42.15 -38.80 16.46
#